data_AF-A0A1H2HG14-F1
#
_entry.id   AF-A0A1H2HG14-F1
#
_cell.length_a   1.000
_cell.length_b   1.000
_cell.length_c   1.000
_cell.angle_alpha   90.00
_cell.angle_beta   90.00
_cell.angle_gamma   90.00
#
_symmetry.space_group_name_H-M   'P 1'
#
loop_
_entity.id
_entity.type
_entity.pdbx_description
1 polymer ?
#
loop_
_entity_poly.entity_id
_entity_poly.type
_entity_poly.pdbx_seq_one_letter_code
_entity_poly.pdbx_strand_id
1 'polypeptide(L)'
;MKKNIIVMTDDPEKKKFNIVVTGPIEKVVDINPRSVYMNGNPGDTLEAVVNITPSEKYQFSILGMEQKSSTGIKAWLIEPKEDKKSWQIKIKSTSDKAGNLYDLLTLKTDSQYKPRLTIRVYAVFHEQQKTSS
;
A
#
# COMPACT_ATOMS: atom_id res chain seq x y z
N MET A 1 7.41 -10.69 -14.71
CA MET A 1 7.60 -11.65 -13.58
C MET A 1 8.38 -12.84 -14.10
N LYS A 2 9.05 -13.56 -13.21
CA LYS A 2 9.50 -14.93 -13.47
C LYS A 2 8.82 -15.85 -12.46
N LYS A 3 8.04 -16.83 -12.92
CA LYS A 3 7.49 -17.90 -12.07
C LYS A 3 8.15 -19.21 -12.49
N ASN A 4 8.73 -19.90 -11.51
CA ASN A 4 9.29 -21.23 -11.69
C ASN A 4 8.25 -22.23 -11.21
N ILE A 5 7.87 -23.18 -12.06
CA ILE A 5 6.98 -24.29 -11.72
C ILE A 5 7.81 -25.57 -11.83
N ILE A 6 7.82 -26.35 -10.74
CA ILE A 6 8.49 -27.66 -10.70
C ILE A 6 7.47 -28.70 -11.18
N VAL A 7 7.75 -29.35 -12.30
CA VAL A 7 6.96 -30.48 -12.80
C VAL A 7 7.63 -31.77 -12.34
N MET A 8 6.86 -32.64 -11.69
CA MET A 8 7.27 -33.99 -11.34
C MET A 8 6.73 -34.94 -12.39
N THR A 9 7.61 -35.76 -12.97
CA THR A 9 7.22 -36.80 -13.91
C THR A 9 7.82 -38.13 -13.47
N ASP A 10 7.14 -39.18 -13.86
CA ASP A 10 7.33 -40.59 -13.63
C ASP A 10 8.35 -41.22 -14.60
N ASP A 11 8.97 -40.40 -15.45
CA ASP A 11 10.11 -40.76 -16.29
C ASP A 11 11.38 -41.04 -15.45
N PRO A 12 11.98 -42.25 -15.52
CA PRO A 12 13.11 -42.65 -14.67
C PRO A 12 14.40 -41.86 -14.93
N GLU A 13 14.59 -41.24 -16.11
CA GLU A 13 15.78 -40.45 -16.43
C GLU A 13 15.59 -38.94 -16.23
N LYS A 14 14.35 -38.42 -16.32
CA LYS A 14 14.05 -36.98 -16.16
C LYS A 14 12.95 -36.70 -15.13
N LYS A 15 13.17 -37.12 -13.88
CA LYS A 15 12.17 -37.05 -12.79
C LYS A 15 11.64 -35.65 -12.42
N LYS A 16 12.39 -34.57 -12.73
CA LYS A 16 11.99 -33.18 -12.48
C LYS A 16 12.59 -32.25 -13.52
N PHE A 17 11.77 -31.36 -14.09
CA PHE A 17 12.28 -30.23 -14.88
C PHE A 17 11.52 -28.93 -14.56
N ASN A 18 12.21 -27.81 -14.72
CA ASN A 18 11.68 -26.48 -14.43
C ASN A 18 11.14 -25.85 -15.70
N ILE A 19 9.87 -25.45 -15.70
CA ILE A 19 9.32 -24.59 -16.74
C ILE A 19 9.40 -23.15 -16.24
N VAL A 20 10.01 -22.29 -17.05
CA VAL A 20 10.13 -20.85 -16.78
C VAL A 20 9.10 -20.13 -17.65
N VAL A 21 8.05 -19.61 -17.04
CA VAL A 21 7.09 -18.75 -17.74
C VAL A 21 7.54 -17.30 -17.59
N THR A 22 7.88 -16.66 -18.72
CA THR A 22 8.25 -15.25 -18.81
C THR A 22 7.19 -14.49 -19.60
N GLY A 23 6.70 -13.40 -19.02
CA GLY A 23 5.79 -12.47 -19.69
C GLY A 23 5.85 -11.09 -19.04
N PRO A 24 5.58 -10.02 -19.81
CA PRO A 24 5.48 -8.67 -19.26
C PRO A 24 4.33 -8.63 -18.24
N ILE A 25 4.61 -8.14 -17.04
CA ILE A 25 3.53 -7.73 -16.11
C ILE A 25 3.30 -6.26 -16.36
N GLU A 26 2.15 -5.93 -16.91
CA GLU A 26 1.71 -4.55 -17.02
C GLU A 26 1.33 -4.03 -15.64
N LYS A 27 1.78 -2.81 -15.32
CA LYS A 27 1.31 -2.10 -14.13
C LYS A 27 -0.11 -1.61 -14.42
N VAL A 28 -1.03 -1.99 -13.54
CA VAL A 28 -2.45 -1.59 -13.60
C VAL A 28 -2.69 -0.27 -12.86
N VAL A 29 -1.87 -0.02 -11.83
CA VAL A 29 -1.96 1.15 -10.95
C VAL A 29 -0.56 1.53 -10.49
N ASP A 30 -0.32 2.84 -10.39
CA ASP A 30 0.82 3.40 -9.68
C ASP A 30 0.37 3.99 -8.34
N ILE A 31 1.06 3.61 -7.26
CA ILE A 31 0.74 4.06 -5.89
C ILE A 31 2.01 4.66 -5.31
N ASN A 32 1.98 5.96 -5.03
CA ASN A 32 3.14 6.69 -4.53
C ASN A 32 2.80 7.57 -3.31
N PRO A 33 3.42 7.34 -2.14
CA PRO A 33 4.30 6.20 -1.84
C PRO A 33 3.51 4.89 -1.67
N ARG A 34 4.15 3.75 -1.99
CA ARG A 34 3.54 2.41 -1.82
C ARG A 34 3.29 2.04 -0.36
N SER A 35 4.07 2.61 0.55
CA SER A 35 3.91 2.47 1.99
C SER A 35 4.28 3.80 2.62
N VAL A 36 3.47 4.18 3.61
CA VAL A 36 3.58 5.48 4.27
C VAL A 36 4.34 5.27 5.56
N TYR A 37 5.44 5.99 5.71
CA TYR A 37 6.23 6.04 6.93
C TYR A 37 6.23 7.49 7.40
N MET A 38 5.74 7.71 8.61
CA MET A 38 5.72 9.01 9.26
C MET A 38 6.44 8.88 10.60
N ASN A 39 7.22 9.88 10.97
CA ASN A 39 7.94 9.91 12.24
C ASN A 39 7.85 11.32 12.86
N GLY A 40 7.71 11.38 14.18
CA GLY A 40 7.67 12.63 14.94
C GLY A 40 7.81 12.39 16.43
N ASN A 41 7.51 13.42 17.23
CA ASN A 41 7.52 13.36 18.68
C ASN A 41 6.10 13.22 19.23
N PRO A 42 5.93 12.69 20.46
CA PRO A 42 4.65 12.71 21.15
C PRO A 42 4.03 14.11 21.19
N GLY A 43 2.77 14.22 20.80
CA GLY A 43 2.04 15.48 20.62
C GLY A 43 2.09 16.05 19.20
N ASP A 44 2.99 15.57 18.34
CA ASP A 44 3.05 16.02 16.95
C ASP A 44 1.88 15.48 16.13
N THR A 45 1.43 16.30 15.18
CA THR A 45 0.48 15.87 14.15
C THR A 45 1.23 15.45 12.91
N LEU A 46 1.23 14.14 12.63
CA LEU A 46 1.84 13.57 11.43
C LEU A 46 0.81 13.51 10.30
N GLU A 47 1.17 14.03 9.13
CA GLU A 47 0.34 13.99 7.93
C GLU A 47 1.12 13.43 6.73
N ALA A 48 0.45 12.64 5.91
CA ALA A 48 0.99 12.13 4.65
C ALA A 48 -0.09 12.06 3.58
N VAL A 49 0.32 12.13 2.31
CA VAL A 49 -0.57 12.00 1.16
C VAL A 49 -0.07 10.88 0.27
N VAL A 50 -0.96 9.95 -0.07
CA VAL A 50 -0.71 8.89 -1.05
C VAL A 50 -1.46 9.19 -2.32
N ASN A 51 -0.75 9.20 -3.44
CA ASN A 51 -1.33 9.35 -4.76
C ASN A 51 -1.54 7.97 -5.38
N ILE A 52 -2.71 7.75 -5.95
CA ILE A 52 -3.09 6.53 -6.65
C ILE A 52 -3.49 6.93 -8.06
N THR A 53 -2.69 6.52 -9.04
CA THR A 53 -2.91 6.83 -10.44
C THR A 53 -3.16 5.52 -11.19
N PRO A 54 -4.40 5.27 -11.65
CA PRO A 54 -4.71 4.18 -12.56
C PRO A 54 -3.89 4.32 -13.85
N SER A 55 -3.43 3.20 -14.42
CA SER A 55 -2.78 3.23 -15.73
C SER A 55 -3.82 3.48 -16.83
N GLU A 56 -3.44 4.17 -17.90
CA GLU A 56 -4.37 4.59 -18.96
C GLU A 56 -5.15 3.43 -19.59
N LYS A 57 -4.49 2.29 -19.75
CA LYS A 57 -5.06 1.03 -20.28
C LYS A 57 -6.00 0.33 -19.30
N TYR A 58 -5.91 0.64 -18.01
CA TYR A 58 -6.65 -0.01 -16.93
C TYR A 58 -7.25 1.02 -15.98
N GLN A 59 -8.16 1.83 -16.50
CA GLN A 59 -8.90 2.79 -15.68
C GLN A 59 -9.85 2.05 -14.73
N PHE A 60 -9.94 2.55 -13.51
CA PHE A 60 -10.81 2.02 -12.46
C PHE A 60 -11.19 3.14 -11.49
N SER A 61 -12.28 2.90 -10.76
CA SER A 61 -12.76 3.76 -9.69
C SER A 61 -12.57 3.07 -8.34
N ILE A 62 -12.37 3.86 -7.28
CA ILE A 62 -12.31 3.35 -5.92
C ILE A 62 -13.73 3.36 -5.35
N LEU A 63 -14.27 2.17 -5.06
CA LEU A 63 -15.63 1.98 -4.55
C LEU A 63 -15.74 2.24 -3.05
N GLY A 64 -14.61 2.17 -2.33
CA GLY A 64 -14.57 2.43 -0.90
C GLY A 64 -13.22 2.12 -0.28
N MET A 65 -13.05 2.59 0.95
CA MET A 65 -11.86 2.38 1.77
C MET A 65 -12.24 1.76 3.11
N GLU A 66 -11.53 0.71 3.49
CA GLU A 66 -11.61 0.06 4.79
C GLU A 66 -10.29 0.27 5.53
N GLN A 67 -10.38 0.60 6.83
CA GLN A 67 -9.23 0.76 7.72
C GLN A 67 -9.54 0.11 9.07
N LYS A 68 -8.52 -0.21 9.86
CA LYS A 68 -8.73 -0.77 11.19
C LYS A 68 -9.00 0.38 12.17
N SER A 69 -10.22 0.49 12.68
CA SER A 69 -10.66 1.65 13.48
C SER A 69 -9.91 1.88 14.81
N SER A 70 -9.06 0.95 15.28
CA SER A 70 -8.44 1.01 16.61
C SER A 70 -6.95 1.42 16.62
N THR A 71 -6.43 1.98 15.53
CA THR A 71 -4.98 2.21 15.34
C THR A 71 -4.50 3.62 15.68
N GLY A 72 -5.40 4.60 15.89
CA GLY A 72 -5.02 6.00 16.08
C GLY A 72 -4.54 6.70 14.79
N ILE A 73 -4.76 6.05 13.64
CA ILE A 73 -4.50 6.60 12.31
C ILE A 73 -5.85 6.90 11.65
N LYS A 74 -5.99 8.08 11.07
CA LYS A 74 -7.16 8.49 10.31
C LYS A 74 -6.76 8.67 8.85
N ALA A 75 -7.48 8.01 7.95
CA ALA A 75 -7.33 8.21 6.52
C ALA A 75 -8.63 8.72 5.89
N TRP A 76 -8.50 9.57 4.88
CA TRP A 76 -9.60 10.05 4.06
C TRP A 76 -9.26 9.88 2.58
N LEU A 77 -10.20 9.29 1.84
CA LEU A 77 -10.12 9.23 0.39
C LEU A 77 -10.60 10.56 -0.19
N ILE A 78 -9.78 11.14 -1.05
CA ILE A 78 -10.07 12.35 -1.81
C ILE A 78 -10.26 11.93 -3.26
N GLU A 79 -11.47 12.17 -3.75
CA GLU A 79 -11.83 11.85 -5.12
C GLU A 79 -11.08 12.75 -6.11
N PRO A 80 -10.75 12.23 -7.30
CA PRO A 80 -10.20 13.01 -8.39
C PRO A 80 -11.12 14.19 -8.78
N LYS A 81 -10.54 15.36 -9.04
CA LYS A 81 -11.26 16.46 -9.73
C LYS A 81 -11.41 16.11 -11.21
N GLU A 82 -12.45 16.62 -11.86
CA GLU A 82 -12.91 16.25 -13.23
C GLU A 82 -11.80 16.09 -14.30
N ASP A 83 -10.67 16.80 -14.18
CA ASP A 83 -9.53 16.73 -15.11
C ASP A 83 -8.42 15.70 -14.77
N LYS A 84 -8.38 15.15 -13.55
CA LYS A 84 -7.28 14.29 -13.09
C LYS A 84 -7.81 12.95 -12.61
N LYS A 85 -7.47 11.83 -13.27
CA LYS A 85 -7.81 10.48 -12.79
C LYS A 85 -6.99 9.99 -11.60
N SER A 86 -6.29 10.88 -10.89
CA SER A 86 -5.47 10.56 -9.72
C SER A 86 -6.28 10.70 -8.44
N TRP A 87 -6.42 9.61 -7.71
CA TRP A 87 -7.00 9.60 -6.38
C TRP A 87 -5.94 9.96 -5.35
N GLN A 88 -6.35 10.63 -4.26
CA GLN A 88 -5.44 10.93 -3.15
C GLN A 88 -6.00 10.37 -1.85
N ILE A 89 -5.11 9.86 -1.00
CA ILE A 89 -5.46 9.45 0.36
C ILE A 89 -4.68 10.33 1.31
N LYS A 90 -5.40 11.17 2.06
CA LYS A 90 -4.82 11.95 3.13
C LYS A 90 -4.82 11.11 4.40
N ILE A 91 -3.67 10.98 5.01
CA ILE A 91 -3.45 10.20 6.23
C ILE A 91 -2.99 11.17 7.31
N LYS A 92 -3.56 11.02 8.50
CA LYS A 92 -3.21 11.80 9.68
C LYS A 92 -3.11 10.90 10.90
N SER A 93 -2.08 11.10 11.70
CA SER A 93 -1.91 10.38 12.97
C SER A 93 -1.41 11.34 14.05
N THR A 94 -1.87 11.11 15.27
CA THR A 94 -1.59 11.92 16.46
C THR A 94 -1.50 10.99 17.66
N SER A 95 -0.45 11.11 18.47
CA SER A 95 -0.28 10.33 19.69
C SER A 95 0.44 11.17 20.74
N ASP A 96 -0.07 11.19 21.97
CA ASP A 96 0.57 11.87 23.12
C ASP A 96 1.64 10.99 23.78
N LYS A 97 1.79 9.74 23.34
CA LYS A 97 2.77 8.79 23.86
C LYS A 97 3.74 8.38 22.77
N ALA A 98 4.99 8.15 23.17
CA ALA A 98 5.97 7.50 22.31
C ALA A 98 5.49 6.07 22.00
N GLY A 99 5.69 5.64 20.75
CA GLY A 99 5.21 4.35 20.29
C GLY A 99 5.04 4.26 18.79
N ASN A 100 4.82 3.03 18.32
CA ASN A 100 4.64 2.72 16.92
C ASN A 100 3.16 2.40 16.67
N LEU A 101 2.53 3.13 15.77
CA LEU A 101 1.21 2.85 15.26
C LEU A 101 1.32 2.24 13.86
N TYR A 102 0.50 1.22 13.63
CA TYR A 102 0.44 0.53 12.35
C TYR A 102 -1.01 0.40 11.92
N ASP A 103 -1.27 0.73 10.65
CA ASP A 103 -2.55 0.49 10.01
C ASP A 103 -2.38 -0.06 8.59
N LEU A 104 -3.41 -0.77 8.14
CA LEU A 104 -3.51 -1.33 6.81
C LEU A 104 -4.79 -0.78 6.16
N LEU A 105 -4.61 0.18 5.26
CA LEU A 105 -5.69 0.72 4.45
C LEU A 105 -5.97 -0.23 3.29
N THR A 106 -7.21 -0.72 3.19
CA THR A 106 -7.66 -1.59 2.10
C THR A 106 -8.67 -0.84 1.26
N LEU A 107 -8.34 -0.63 -0.01
CA LEU A 107 -9.21 0.05 -0.97
C LEU A 107 -9.87 -1.01 -1.85
N LYS A 108 -11.18 -0.89 -2.04
CA LYS A 108 -11.95 -1.68 -3.00
C LYS A 108 -12.06 -0.90 -4.30
N THR A 109 -11.82 -1.56 -5.42
CA THR A 109 -11.94 -0.96 -6.76
C THR A 109 -12.83 -1.79 -7.65
N ASP A 110 -13.37 -1.19 -8.71
CA ASP A 110 -14.10 -1.89 -9.78
C ASP A 110 -13.19 -2.63 -10.79
N SER A 111 -11.86 -2.51 -10.67
CA SER A 111 -10.91 -3.18 -11.56
C SER A 111 -11.00 -4.71 -11.45
N GLN A 112 -11.28 -5.37 -12.59
CA GLN A 112 -11.20 -6.83 -12.70
C GLN A 112 -9.79 -7.39 -12.42
N TYR A 113 -8.75 -6.59 -12.65
CA TYR A 113 -7.35 -7.01 -12.50
C TYR A 113 -6.81 -6.74 -11.09
N LYS A 114 -7.36 -5.73 -10.40
CA LYS A 114 -6.90 -5.29 -9.07
C LYS A 114 -8.06 -4.86 -8.16
N PRO A 115 -9.01 -5.75 -7.84
CA PRO A 115 -10.22 -5.40 -7.07
C PRO A 115 -9.92 -4.91 -5.64
N ARG A 116 -8.71 -5.16 -5.13
CA ARG A 116 -8.24 -4.73 -3.82
C ARG A 116 -6.84 -4.14 -3.92
N LEU A 117 -6.66 -2.94 -3.36
CA LEU A 117 -5.38 -2.30 -3.15
C LEU A 117 -5.12 -2.18 -1.66
N THR A 118 -3.87 -2.36 -1.24
CA THR A 118 -3.48 -2.28 0.18
C THR A 118 -2.33 -1.29 0.35
N ILE A 119 -2.46 -0.40 1.32
CA ILE A 119 -1.45 0.59 1.68
C ILE A 119 -1.13 0.39 3.15
N ARG A 120 0.16 0.19 3.44
CA ARG A 120 0.65 0.09 4.81
C ARG A 120 1.01 1.47 5.30
N VAL A 121 0.58 1.78 6.52
CA VAL A 121 0.85 3.04 7.19
C VAL A 121 1.56 2.74 8.50
N TYR A 122 2.71 3.37 8.68
CA TYR A 122 3.51 3.34 9.89
C TYR A 122 3.66 4.76 10.42
N ALA A 123 3.27 4.99 11.66
CA ALA A 123 3.51 6.23 12.36
C ALA A 123 4.34 5.95 13.62
N VAL A 124 5.53 6.55 13.70
CA VAL A 124 6.49 6.33 14.79
C VAL A 124 6.64 7.61 15.59
N PHE A 125 6.31 7.54 16.87
CA PHE A 125 6.50 8.64 17.82
C PHE A 125 7.72 8.34 18.68
N HIS A 126 8.81 9.06 18.46
CA HIS A 126 10.06 8.88 19.18
C HIS A 126 10.00 9.55 20.54
N GLU A 127 10.43 8.85 21.59
CA GLU A 127 10.59 9.47 22.90
C GLU A 127 11.63 10.58 22.82
N GLN A 128 11.29 11.78 23.31
CA GLN A 128 12.24 12.89 23.35
C GLN A 128 13.37 12.48 24.29
N GLN A 129 14.54 12.18 23.75
CA GLN A 129 15.76 12.08 24.53
C GLN A 129 16.05 13.48 25.06
N LYS A 130 15.75 13.73 26.33
CA LYS A 130 16.26 14.91 27.04
C LYS A 130 17.78 14.85 26.91
N THR A 131 18.34 15.66 26.03
CA THR A 131 19.76 15.93 25.99
C THR A 131 20.07 16.70 27.27
N SER A 132 20.57 15.98 28.27
CA SER A 132 21.16 16.57 29.47
C SER A 132 22.44 17.30 29.04
N SER A 133 22.38 18.63 28.95
CA SER A 133 23.56 19.51 28.99
C SER A 133 23.96 19.79 30.43
#